data_AF-A0A953JGD0-F1
#
_entry.id   AF-A0A953JGD0-F1
#
_cell.length_a   1.000
_cell.length_b   1.000
_cell.length_c   1.000
_cell.angle_alpha   90.00
_cell.angle_beta   90.00
_cell.angle_gamma   90.00
#
_symmetry.space_group_name_H-M   'P 1'
#
loop_
_entity.id
_entity.type
_entity.pdbx_description
1 polymer ?
#
loop_
_entity_poly.entity_id
_entity_poly.type
_entity_poly.pdbx_seq_one_letter_code
_entity_poly.pdbx_strand_id
1 'polypeptide(L)'
;AWDYAKVYTPVGFTFTRNAVFCRRRDLEALPAELQKAVRETAAKAEARGWEMARQAKEESEATLAKHGMQVIPASPALLQGMAAISRTMVDEWLTRAGEDGKKLIAAYRAA
;
A
#
# COMPACT_ATOMS: atom_id res chain seq x y z
N ALA A 1 3.34 11.92 -18.80
CA ALA A 1 4.03 12.43 -17.59
C ALA A 1 5.30 13.19 -17.97
N TRP A 2 6.19 12.52 -18.72
CA TRP A 2 7.43 13.07 -19.29
C TRP A 2 7.24 14.27 -20.24
N ASP A 3 6.04 14.44 -20.79
CA ASP A 3 5.72 15.61 -21.63
C ASP A 3 5.67 16.91 -20.83
N TYR A 4 5.42 16.83 -19.51
CA TYR A 4 5.15 18.00 -18.66
C TYR A 4 6.02 18.08 -17.39
N ALA A 5 6.67 16.98 -17.00
CA ALA A 5 7.54 16.92 -15.82
C ALA A 5 8.91 16.35 -16.19
N LYS A 6 9.96 16.81 -15.49
CA LYS A 6 11.35 16.38 -15.72
C LYS A 6 11.93 15.52 -14.61
N VAL A 7 11.41 15.64 -13.39
CA VAL A 7 11.92 14.91 -12.21
C VAL A 7 10.79 14.12 -11.58
N TYR A 8 11.07 12.87 -11.23
CA TYR A 8 10.22 12.03 -10.40
C TYR A 8 11.00 11.62 -9.14
N THR A 9 10.43 11.86 -7.97
CA THR A 9 11.02 11.47 -6.68
C THR A 9 10.18 10.39 -6.03
N PRO A 10 10.63 9.12 -6.01
CA PRO A 10 9.89 8.03 -5.41
C PRO A 10 9.94 8.11 -3.88
N VAL A 11 9.10 8.96 -3.29
CA VAL A 11 9.00 9.15 -1.83
C VAL A 11 8.29 7.99 -1.11
N GLY A 12 7.62 7.09 -1.83
CA GLY A 12 6.89 5.96 -1.25
C GLY A 12 5.70 6.37 -0.34
N PHE A 13 5.15 7.56 -0.54
CA PHE A 13 4.17 8.18 0.35
C PHE A 13 2.84 7.42 0.42
N THR A 14 2.40 6.78 -0.67
CA THR A 14 1.14 6.03 -0.69
C THR A 14 1.30 4.64 -1.30
N PHE A 15 0.81 3.64 -0.57
CA PHE A 15 0.57 2.29 -1.06
C PHE A 15 -0.90 1.97 -0.82
N THR A 16 -1.76 2.57 -1.64
CA THR A 16 -3.21 2.34 -1.56
C THR A 16 -3.50 0.87 -1.79
N ARG A 17 -4.24 0.26 -0.84
CA ARG A 17 -4.63 -1.15 -0.92
C ARG A 17 -6.00 -1.26 -1.57
N ASN A 18 -6.12 -2.17 -2.53
CA ASN A 18 -7.41 -2.61 -3.03
C ASN A 18 -7.88 -3.81 -2.20
N ALA A 19 -9.17 -3.87 -1.89
CA ALA A 19 -9.78 -5.00 -1.19
C ALA A 19 -10.92 -5.57 -2.05
N VAL A 20 -10.97 -6.90 -2.15
CA VAL A 20 -12.08 -7.62 -2.79
C VAL A 20 -12.96 -8.19 -1.70
N PHE A 21 -14.22 -7.75 -1.66
CA PHE A 21 -15.20 -8.21 -0.69
C PHE A 21 -16.19 -9.18 -1.35
N CYS A 22 -16.68 -10.14 -0.56
CA CYS A 22 -17.81 -10.99 -0.94
C CYS A 22 -18.90 -10.92 0.13
N ARG A 23 -20.13 -11.26 -0.25
CA ARG A 23 -21.26 -11.31 0.68
C ARG A 23 -21.09 -12.49 1.63
N ARG A 24 -20.98 -12.21 2.93
CA ARG A 24 -20.79 -13.22 3.98
C ARG A 24 -21.77 -14.39 3.87
N ARG A 25 -23.07 -14.10 3.77
CA ARG A 25 -24.13 -15.13 3.71
C ARG A 25 -23.92 -16.09 2.54
N ASP A 26 -23.47 -15.59 1.39
CA ASP A 26 -23.30 -16.44 0.21
C ASP A 26 -22.07 -17.32 0.34
N LEU A 27 -20.97 -16.78 0.88
CA LEU A 27 -19.78 -17.57 1.19
C LEU A 27 -20.13 -18.68 2.19
N GLU A 28 -20.84 -18.36 3.28
CA GLU A 28 -21.23 -19.32 4.32
C GLU A 28 -22.24 -20.36 3.82
N ALA A 29 -23.05 -20.04 2.81
CA ALA A 29 -23.98 -20.98 2.20
C ALA A 29 -23.32 -22.01 1.28
N LEU A 30 -22.06 -21.81 0.89
CA LEU A 30 -21.32 -22.79 0.09
C LEU A 30 -20.96 -24.03 0.92
N PRO A 31 -20.86 -25.22 0.30
CA PRO A 31 -20.21 -26.39 0.90
C PRO A 31 -18.82 -26.05 1.44
N ALA A 32 -18.41 -26.71 2.53
CA ALA A 32 -17.15 -26.43 3.24
C ALA A 32 -15.91 -26.47 2.31
N GLU A 33 -15.85 -27.43 1.39
CA GLU A 33 -14.77 -27.53 0.42
C GLU A 33 -14.70 -26.32 -0.52
N LEU A 34 -15.85 -25.76 -0.92
CA LEU A 34 -15.88 -24.56 -1.76
C LEU A 34 -15.52 -23.29 -0.96
N GLN A 35 -15.94 -23.19 0.31
CA GLN A 35 -15.50 -22.11 1.19
C GLN A 35 -13.97 -22.09 1.34
N LYS A 36 -13.38 -23.28 1.56
CA LYS A 36 -11.93 -23.46 1.64
C LYS A 36 -11.25 -23.06 0.33
N ALA A 37 -11.75 -23.54 -0.81
CA ALA A 37 -11.20 -23.20 -2.12
C ALA A 37 -11.22 -21.69 -2.40
N VAL A 38 -12.30 -20.99 -2.03
CA VAL A 38 -12.38 -19.52 -2.16
C VAL A 38 -11.31 -18.83 -1.32
N ARG A 39 -11.14 -19.23 -0.06
CA ARG A 39 -10.15 -18.63 0.86
C ARG A 39 -8.71 -18.89 0.40
N GLU A 40 -8.40 -20.11 -0.03
CA GLU A 40 -7.08 -20.45 -0.56
C GLU A 40 -6.77 -19.67 -1.84
N THR A 41 -7.76 -19.52 -2.73
CA THR A 41 -7.61 -18.73 -3.95
C THR A 41 -7.42 -17.24 -3.63
N ALA A 42 -8.14 -16.71 -2.64
CA ALA A 42 -7.96 -15.34 -2.17
C ALA A 42 -6.54 -15.11 -1.64
N ALA A 43 -6.00 -16.02 -0.83
CA ALA A 43 -4.62 -15.93 -0.33
C ALA A 43 -3.58 -15.96 -1.46
N LYS A 44 -3.75 -16.85 -2.45
CA LYS A 44 -2.90 -16.90 -3.65
C LYS A 44 -2.99 -15.60 -4.46
N ALA A 45 -4.20 -15.06 -4.62
CA ALA A 45 -4.43 -13.82 -5.34
C ALA A 45 -3.80 -12.61 -4.62
N GLU A 46 -3.86 -12.56 -3.29
CA GLU A 46 -3.19 -11.53 -2.49
C GLU A 46 -1.68 -11.59 -2.67
N ALA A 47 -1.06 -12.76 -2.49
CA ALA A 47 0.38 -12.94 -2.67
C ALA A 47 0.83 -12.52 -4.08
N ARG A 48 0.10 -12.93 -5.13
CA ARG A 48 0.34 -12.51 -6.51
C ARG A 48 0.18 -11.00 -6.68
N GLY A 49 -0.86 -10.41 -6.09
CA GLY A 49 -1.12 -8.97 -6.19
C GLY A 49 0.01 -8.12 -5.59
N TRP A 50 0.58 -8.55 -4.45
CA TRP A 50 1.75 -7.90 -3.86
C TRP A 50 2.96 -7.94 -4.79
N GLU A 51 3.21 -9.09 -5.41
CA GLU A 51 4.32 -9.23 -6.34
C GLU A 51 4.13 -8.37 -7.59
N MET A 52 2.95 -8.41 -8.20
CA MET A 52 2.60 -7.55 -9.34
C MET A 52 2.74 -6.06 -9.01
N ALA A 53 2.37 -5.64 -7.80
CA ALA A 53 2.51 -4.24 -7.40
C ALA A 53 3.97 -3.80 -7.28
N ARG A 54 4.85 -4.67 -6.78
CA ARG A 54 6.31 -4.40 -6.73
C ARG A 54 6.89 -4.30 -8.13
N GLN A 55 6.59 -5.26 -9.00
CA GLN A 55 7.05 -5.27 -10.39
C GLN A 55 6.56 -4.03 -11.15
N ALA A 56 5.28 -3.70 -11.03
CA ALA A 56 4.70 -2.52 -11.69
C ALA A 56 5.37 -1.21 -11.24
N LYS A 57 5.79 -1.11 -9.97
CA LYS A 57 6.55 0.05 -9.49
C LYS A 57 7.89 0.17 -10.21
N GLU A 58 8.67 -0.92 -10.24
CA GLU A 58 9.99 -0.95 -10.89
C GLU A 58 9.89 -0.68 -12.39
N GLU A 59 8.94 -1.32 -13.07
CA GLU A 59 8.68 -1.12 -14.49
C GLU A 59 8.23 0.31 -14.82
N SER A 60 7.40 0.90 -13.96
CA SER A 60 6.95 2.30 -14.12
C SER A 60 8.12 3.26 -13.98
N GLU A 61 8.95 3.11 -12.95
CA GLU A 61 10.15 3.94 -12.75
C GLU A 61 11.14 3.81 -13.91
N ALA A 62 11.38 2.60 -14.40
CA ALA A 62 12.20 2.35 -15.59
C ALA A 62 11.62 3.00 -16.86
N THR A 63 10.30 2.95 -17.02
CA THR A 63 9.60 3.60 -18.14
C THR A 63 9.76 5.11 -18.08
N LEU A 64 9.60 5.73 -16.91
CA LEU A 64 9.83 7.17 -16.73
C LEU A 64 11.27 7.56 -17.12
N ALA A 65 12.26 6.80 -16.67
CA ALA A 65 13.66 7.02 -17.00
C ALA A 65 13.94 6.87 -18.51
N LYS A 66 13.39 5.84 -19.15
CA LYS A 66 13.52 5.61 -20.61
C LYS A 66 12.95 6.77 -21.43
N HIS A 67 11.90 7.42 -20.94
CA HIS A 67 11.30 8.60 -21.57
C HIS A 67 11.99 9.92 -21.18
N GLY A 68 13.18 9.86 -20.56
CA GLY A 68 14.03 11.02 -20.30
C GLY A 68 13.72 11.80 -19.03
N MET A 69 12.89 11.25 -18.13
CA MET A 69 12.73 11.82 -16.79
C MET A 69 13.88 11.39 -15.87
N GLN A 70 14.24 12.27 -14.93
CA GLN A 70 15.19 11.96 -13.86
C GLN A 70 14.44 11.33 -12.69
N VAL A 71 14.76 10.06 -12.38
CA VAL A 71 14.26 9.37 -11.19
C VAL A 71 15.29 9.59 -10.06
N ILE A 72 14.97 10.48 -9.13
CA ILE A 72 15.92 10.94 -8.09
C ILE A 72 15.33 10.63 -6.71
N PRO A 73 16.04 9.89 -5.84
CA PRO A 73 15.56 9.59 -4.49
C PRO A 73 15.38 10.87 -3.66
N ALA A 74 14.47 10.81 -2.68
CA ALA A 74 14.22 11.93 -1.78
C ALA A 74 15.46 12.24 -0.94
N SER A 75 15.74 13.53 -0.73
CA SER A 75 16.83 13.93 0.15
C SER A 75 16.53 13.57 1.60
N PRO A 76 17.56 13.39 2.46
CA PRO A 76 17.35 13.15 3.88
C PRO A 76 16.53 14.24 4.57
N ALA A 77 16.76 15.51 4.21
CA ALA A 77 16.01 16.64 4.75
C ALA A 77 14.52 16.59 4.37
N LEU A 78 14.21 16.22 3.11
CA LEU A 78 12.83 16.04 2.67
C LEU A 78 12.14 14.91 3.43
N LEU A 79 12.80 13.75 3.57
CA LEU A 79 12.26 12.60 4.30
C LEU A 79 12.01 12.93 5.78
N GLN A 80 12.92 13.66 6.42
CA GLN A 80 12.74 14.11 7.82
C GLN A 80 11.55 15.06 7.97
N GLY A 81 11.39 16.02 7.05
CA GLY A 81 10.25 16.93 7.04
C GLY A 81 8.92 16.19 6.86
N MET A 82 8.86 15.26 5.90
CA MET A 82 7.69 14.41 5.69
C MET A 82 7.37 13.57 6.94
N ALA A 83 8.38 12.95 7.57
CA ALA A 83 8.19 12.17 8.79
C ALA A 83 7.65 13.01 9.96
N ALA A 84 8.03 14.28 10.07
CA ALA A 84 7.47 15.19 11.07
C ALA A 84 5.98 15.42 10.87
N ILE A 85 5.56 15.70 9.63
CA ILE A 85 4.15 15.87 9.28
C ILE A 85 3.38 14.57 9.50
N SER A 86 3.95 13.42 9.10
CA SER A 86 3.31 12.12 9.28
C SER A 86 3.06 11.77 10.75
N ARG A 87 3.92 12.18 11.68
CA ARG A 87 3.67 11.99 13.13
C ARG A 87 2.39 12.72 13.55
N THR A 88 2.24 13.99 13.18
CA THR A 88 1.02 14.76 13.47
C THR A 88 -0.22 14.10 12.87
N MET A 89 -0.15 13.65 11.61
CA MET A 89 -1.26 12.96 10.96
C MET A 89 -1.67 11.67 11.68
N VAL A 90 -0.68 10.89 12.16
CA VAL A 90 -0.93 9.65 12.91
C VAL A 90 -1.56 9.97 14.28
N ASP A 91 -1.08 10.99 14.99
CA ASP A 91 -1.60 11.37 16.30
C ASP A 91 -3.06 11.88 16.21
N GLU A 92 -3.36 12.69 15.19
CA GLU A 92 -4.73 13.11 14.90
C GLU A 92 -5.62 11.92 14.52
N TRP A 93 -5.12 11.00 13.70
CA TRP A 93 -5.85 9.79 13.34
C TRP A 93 -6.11 8.90 14.57
N LEU A 94 -5.13 8.74 15.45
CA LEU A 94 -5.27 7.96 16.70
C LEU A 94 -6.32 8.55 17.62
N THR A 95 -6.40 9.89 17.71
CA THR A 95 -7.46 10.57 18.45
C THR A 95 -8.85 10.22 17.92
N ARG A 96 -9.01 10.14 16.58
CA ARG A 96 -10.29 9.80 15.94
C ARG A 96 -10.60 8.29 15.96
N ALA A 97 -9.58 7.44 15.81
CA ALA A 97 -9.72 5.99 15.71
C ALA A 97 -9.89 5.31 17.08
N GLY A 98 -9.54 6.00 18.17
CA GLY A 98 -9.73 5.51 19.53
C GLY A 98 -8.86 4.31 19.88
N GLU A 99 -9.35 3.47 20.79
CA GLU A 99 -8.56 2.36 21.36
C GLU A 99 -8.15 1.31 20.31
N ASP A 100 -9.01 1.00 19.34
CA ASP A 100 -8.68 0.03 18.29
C ASP A 100 -7.59 0.56 17.36
N GLY A 101 -7.61 1.85 17.04
CA GLY A 101 -6.53 2.50 16.28
C GLY A 101 -5.19 2.47 17.01
N LYS A 102 -5.20 2.73 18.33
CA LYS A 102 -3.98 2.64 19.18
C LYS A 102 -3.41 1.22 19.21
N LYS A 103 -4.27 0.21 19.40
CA LYS A 103 -3.87 -1.21 19.37
C LYS A 103 -3.27 -1.58 18.03
N LEU A 104 -3.89 -1.16 16.92
CA LEU A 104 -3.40 -1.43 15.57
C LEU A 104 -2.00 -0.84 15.36
N ILE A 105 -1.79 0.44 15.70
CA ILE A 105 -0.49 1.09 15.52
C ILE A 105 0.58 0.50 16.46
N ALA A 106 0.21 0.15 17.69
CA ALA A 106 1.12 -0.54 18.61
C ALA A 106 1.58 -1.90 18.05
N ALA A 107 0.63 -2.71 17.53
CA ALA A 107 0.95 -3.99 16.90
C ALA A 107 1.84 -3.82 15.66
N TYR A 108 1.55 -2.83 14.80
CA TYR A 108 2.38 -2.53 13.63
C TYR A 108 3.81 -2.12 14.00
N ARG A 109 4.00 -1.31 15.06
CA ARG A 109 5.32 -0.85 15.51
C ARG A 109 6.14 -1.92 16.23
N ALA A 110 5.50 -3.00 16.70
CA ALA A 110 6.16 -4.09 17.41
C ALA A 110 6.53 -5.27 16.48
N ALA A 111 5.98 -5.30 15.26
CA ALA A 111 6.31 -6.26 14.22
C ALA A 111 7.59 -5.85 13.48
#